data_AF-A0A1A3H466-F1
#
_entry.id   AF-A0A1A3H466-F1
#
_cell.length_a   1.000
_cell.length_b   1.000
_cell.length_c   1.000
_cell.angle_alpha   90.00
_cell.angle_beta   90.00
_cell.angle_gamma   90.00
#
_symmetry.space_group_name_H-M   'P 1'
#
loop_
_entity.id
_entity.type
_entity.pdbx_description
1 polymer ?
#
loop_
_entity_poly.entity_id
_entity_poly.type
_entity_poly.pdbx_seq_one_letter_code
_entity_poly.pdbx_strand_id
1 'polypeptide(L)'
;MLAATAGGAELFALAATERWTFQSLLLHVGVPAALVVLLVLALAVAASWRRLARGIIVGVAAGALSTIGLEMVRYTGFRVFHTMPGDLPMLMGIKATGRIMVGPSTTSTILGYLDHYWNGALFGVIFALIMGGFPAGKIWAASLIGMGYGLVLGYGFVSGPLPRSLGIGGIFATVSVSEFQATVYLGHAVFGAILGLLVYRGARGLPPLWSVLGDLQRAVVASLTTKPANPLG
;
A
#
# COMPACT_ATOMS: atom_id res chain seq x y z
N MET A 1 -2.06 1.22 -11.41
CA MET A 1 -0.86 0.75 -10.69
C MET A 1 0.08 1.90 -10.41
N LEU A 2 0.60 2.61 -11.41
CA LEU A 2 1.49 3.77 -11.21
C LEU A 2 0.87 4.89 -10.33
N ALA A 3 -0.41 5.23 -10.55
CA ALA A 3 -1.11 6.18 -9.66
C ALA A 3 -1.32 5.63 -8.24
N ALA A 4 -1.39 4.31 -8.06
CA ALA A 4 -1.53 3.69 -6.74
C ALA A 4 -0.19 3.56 -5.99
N THR A 5 0.94 3.82 -6.64
CA THR A 5 2.26 3.83 -5.98
C THR A 5 2.75 5.24 -5.65
N ALA A 6 1.91 6.27 -5.87
CA ALA A 6 2.26 7.67 -5.75
C ALA A 6 1.54 8.30 -4.54
N GLY A 7 1.79 7.78 -3.34
CA GLY A 7 1.16 8.22 -2.10
C GLY A 7 2.10 8.24 -0.90
N GLY A 8 1.61 8.82 0.20
CA GLY A 8 2.16 8.74 1.56
C GLY A 8 3.65 8.51 1.71
N ALA A 9 4.04 7.30 2.11
CA ALA A 9 5.39 6.97 2.55
C ALA A 9 6.45 7.17 1.44
N GLU A 10 6.08 6.95 0.18
CA GLU A 10 6.92 7.12 -0.99
C GLU A 10 7.20 8.60 -1.25
N LEU A 11 6.15 9.43 -1.22
CA LEU A 11 6.30 10.89 -1.31
C LEU A 11 7.11 11.42 -0.12
N PHE A 12 6.94 10.82 1.06
CA PHE A 12 7.68 11.21 2.25
C PHE A 12 9.16 10.84 2.16
N ALA A 13 9.47 9.65 1.63
CA ALA A 13 10.83 9.22 1.33
C ALA A 13 11.49 10.14 0.27
N LEU A 14 10.76 10.54 -0.77
CA LEU A 14 11.25 11.52 -1.74
C LEU A 14 11.50 12.89 -1.10
N ALA A 15 10.60 13.36 -0.24
CA ALA A 15 10.79 14.61 0.51
C ALA A 15 11.99 14.54 1.47
N ALA A 16 12.35 13.36 1.97
CA ALA A 16 13.54 13.15 2.79
C ALA A 16 14.86 13.31 2.02
N THR A 17 14.82 13.40 0.68
CA THR A 17 16.00 13.75 -0.15
C THR A 17 16.26 15.25 -0.23
N GLU A 18 15.40 16.07 0.38
CA GLU A 18 15.46 17.55 0.42
C GLU A 18 15.33 18.25 -0.95
N ARG A 19 15.14 17.49 -2.03
CA ARG A 19 14.91 18.03 -3.39
C ARG A 19 13.53 18.64 -3.57
N TRP A 20 12.54 18.14 -2.84
CA TRP A 20 11.16 18.61 -2.88
C TRP A 20 10.56 18.64 -1.49
N THR A 21 9.66 19.58 -1.24
CA THR A 21 8.88 19.59 0.00
C THR A 21 7.78 18.53 -0.07
N PHE A 22 7.45 17.93 1.08
CA PHE A 22 6.37 16.95 1.15
C PHE A 22 5.02 17.56 0.74
N GLN A 23 4.76 18.82 1.12
CA GLN A 23 3.59 19.57 0.68
C GLN A 23 3.52 19.69 -0.85
N SER A 24 4.63 20.03 -1.52
CA SER A 24 4.66 20.13 -2.98
C SER A 24 4.38 18.79 -3.65
N LEU A 25 5.01 17.71 -3.16
CA LEU A 25 4.78 16.36 -3.67
C LEU A 25 3.34 15.90 -3.45
N LEU A 26 2.75 16.19 -2.29
CA LEU A 26 1.36 15.84 -2.01
C LEU A 26 0.41 16.55 -2.96
N LEU A 27 0.58 17.86 -3.19
CA LEU A 27 -0.31 18.65 -4.04
C LEU A 27 -0.16 18.32 -5.53
N HIS A 28 1.06 18.09 -6.02
CA HIS A 28 1.32 17.92 -7.45
C HIS A 28 1.44 16.46 -7.90
N VAL A 29 1.59 15.52 -6.97
CA VAL A 29 1.71 14.09 -7.27
C VAL A 29 0.66 13.29 -6.53
N GLY A 30 0.60 13.40 -5.19
CA GLY A 30 -0.30 12.59 -4.35
C GLY A 30 -1.79 12.80 -4.66
N VAL A 31 -2.25 14.05 -4.63
CA VAL A 31 -3.64 14.41 -4.91
C VAL A 31 -4.03 14.06 -6.35
N PRO A 32 -3.26 14.43 -7.41
CA PRO A 32 -3.55 13.99 -8.77
C PRO A 32 -3.61 12.47 -8.92
N ALA A 33 -2.70 11.73 -8.30
CA ALA A 33 -2.70 10.28 -8.33
C ALA A 33 -3.95 9.69 -7.67
N ALA A 34 -4.39 10.27 -6.55
CA ALA A 34 -5.64 9.89 -5.90
C ALA A 34 -6.86 10.10 -6.81
N LEU A 35 -6.93 11.26 -7.47
CA LEU A 35 -7.99 11.57 -8.42
C LEU A 35 -8.00 10.61 -9.61
N VAL A 36 -6.83 10.19 -10.12
CA VAL A 36 -6.75 9.17 -11.18
C VAL A 36 -7.32 7.83 -10.71
N VAL A 37 -7.03 7.40 -9.48
CA VAL A 37 -7.61 6.15 -8.93
C VAL A 37 -9.13 6.23 -8.84
N LEU A 38 -9.67 7.37 -8.38
CA LEU A 38 -11.12 7.61 -8.33
C LEU A 38 -11.75 7.65 -9.73
N LEU A 39 -11.09 8.29 -10.69
CA LEU A 39 -11.53 8.32 -12.08
C LEU A 39 -11.56 6.92 -12.69
N VAL A 40 -10.51 6.11 -12.47
CA VAL A 40 -10.46 4.71 -12.93
C VAL A 40 -11.59 3.90 -12.32
N LEU A 41 -11.91 4.10 -11.03
CA LEU A 41 -13.04 3.45 -10.39
C LEU A 41 -14.37 3.87 -11.05
N ALA A 42 -14.59 5.17 -11.26
CA ALA A 42 -15.81 5.68 -11.88
C ALA A 42 -16.00 5.12 -13.30
N LEU A 43 -14.93 5.11 -14.10
CA LEU A 43 -14.93 4.53 -15.45
C LEU A 43 -15.18 3.01 -15.40
N ALA A 44 -14.56 2.29 -14.46
CA ALA A 44 -14.78 0.86 -14.30
C ALA A 44 -16.23 0.53 -13.92
N VAL A 45 -16.87 1.35 -13.10
CA VAL A 45 -18.29 1.21 -12.75
C VAL A 45 -19.16 1.52 -13.98
N ALA A 46 -18.93 2.63 -14.67
CA ALA A 46 -19.68 3.05 -15.85
C ALA A 46 -19.59 2.02 -16.99
N ALA A 47 -18.41 1.45 -17.22
CA ALA A 47 -18.18 0.43 -18.23
C ALA A 47 -18.56 -1.00 -17.77
N SER A 48 -19.15 -1.15 -16.58
CA SER A 48 -19.49 -2.46 -16.00
C SER A 48 -18.30 -3.42 -15.89
N TRP A 49 -17.09 -2.91 -15.71
CA TRP A 49 -15.88 -3.68 -15.41
C TRP A 49 -15.88 -4.14 -13.96
N ARG A 50 -16.87 -4.98 -13.60
CA ARG A 50 -17.19 -5.42 -12.23
C ARG A 50 -15.96 -5.94 -11.48
N ARG A 51 -15.06 -6.63 -12.16
CA ARG A 51 -13.81 -7.16 -11.59
C ARG A 51 -12.87 -6.05 -11.14
N LEU A 52 -12.62 -5.06 -11.99
CA LEU A 52 -11.73 -3.94 -11.68
C LEU A 52 -12.34 -3.07 -10.58
N ALA A 53 -13.63 -2.70 -10.73
CA ALA A 53 -14.34 -1.89 -9.74
C ALA A 53 -14.34 -2.56 -8.36
N ARG A 54 -14.69 -3.85 -8.27
CA ARG A 54 -14.68 -4.60 -7.01
C ARG A 54 -13.28 -4.74 -6.44
N GLY A 55 -12.27 -4.99 -7.27
CA GLY A 55 -10.87 -5.06 -6.83
C GLY A 55 -10.39 -3.74 -6.21
N ILE A 56 -10.73 -2.59 -6.82
CA ILE A 56 -10.42 -1.28 -6.27
C ILE A 56 -11.17 -1.04 -4.96
N ILE A 57 -12.48 -1.25 -4.92
CA ILE A 57 -13.29 -1.00 -3.71
C ILE A 57 -12.82 -1.86 -2.54
N VAL A 58 -12.64 -3.17 -2.77
CA VAL A 58 -12.16 -4.10 -1.73
C VAL A 58 -10.75 -3.73 -1.31
N GLY A 59 -9.88 -3.39 -2.26
CA GLY A 59 -8.50 -2.98 -1.97
C GLY A 59 -8.41 -1.72 -1.13
N VAL A 60 -9.18 -0.68 -1.46
CA VAL A 60 -9.24 0.56 -0.69
C VAL A 60 -9.69 0.27 0.74
N ALA A 61 -10.82 -0.42 0.90
CA ALA A 61 -11.38 -0.71 2.21
C ALA A 61 -10.44 -1.60 3.05
N ALA A 62 -9.92 -2.68 2.46
CA ALA A 62 -9.03 -3.60 3.15
C ALA A 62 -7.71 -2.93 3.53
N GLY A 63 -7.11 -2.16 2.64
CA GLY A 63 -5.87 -1.42 2.90
C GLY A 63 -6.01 -0.40 4.03
N ALA A 64 -7.05 0.43 3.98
CA ALA A 64 -7.32 1.41 5.03
C ALA A 64 -7.57 0.75 6.40
N LEU A 65 -8.33 -0.34 6.44
CA LEU A 65 -8.57 -1.09 7.68
C LEU A 65 -7.30 -1.78 8.20
N SER A 66 -6.46 -2.32 7.32
CA SER A 66 -5.18 -2.91 7.72
C SER A 66 -4.21 -1.89 8.30
N THR A 67 -4.28 -0.62 7.85
CA THR A 67 -3.49 0.47 8.44
C THR A 67 -3.81 0.67 9.92
N ILE A 68 -5.04 0.41 10.37
CA ILE A 68 -5.38 0.48 11.80
C ILE A 68 -4.51 -0.49 12.60
N GLY A 69 -4.38 -1.75 12.14
CA GLY A 69 -3.56 -2.75 12.82
C GLY A 69 -2.07 -2.40 12.83
N LEU A 70 -1.58 -1.85 11.72
CA LEU A 70 -0.22 -1.31 11.63
C LEU A 70 0.02 -0.17 12.64
N GLU A 71 -0.92 0.76 12.72
CA GLU A 71 -0.84 1.90 13.63
C GLU A 71 -0.97 1.50 15.10
N MET A 72 -1.75 0.47 15.42
CA MET A 72 -1.76 -0.08 16.78
C MET A 72 -0.37 -0.54 17.22
N VAL A 73 0.36 -1.26 16.35
CA VAL A 73 1.73 -1.68 16.64
C VAL A 73 2.66 -0.47 16.74
N ARG A 74 2.61 0.45 15.78
CA ARG A 74 3.53 1.59 15.72
C ARG A 74 3.31 2.58 16.87
N TYR A 75 2.06 2.86 17.21
CA TYR A 75 1.69 3.72 18.32
C TYR A 75 2.11 3.10 19.66
N THR A 76 1.95 1.78 19.82
CA THR A 76 2.47 1.05 20.99
C THR A 76 3.99 1.12 21.05
N GLY A 77 4.68 0.93 19.92
CA GLY A 77 6.13 1.09 19.83
C GLY A 77 6.59 2.50 20.22
N PHE A 78 5.86 3.54 19.83
CA PHE A 78 6.17 4.92 20.20
C PHE A 78 5.90 5.22 21.68
N ARG A 79 4.70 4.89 22.18
CA ARG A 79 4.23 5.32 23.51
C ARG A 79 4.66 4.43 24.66
N VAL A 80 4.82 3.12 24.41
CA VAL A 80 5.03 2.12 25.46
C VAL A 80 6.45 1.61 25.45
N PHE A 81 6.94 1.18 24.28
CA PHE A 81 8.26 0.55 24.18
C PHE A 81 9.38 1.52 23.79
N HIS A 82 9.04 2.76 23.39
CA HIS A 82 9.99 3.76 22.89
C HIS A 82 10.87 3.26 21.73
N THR A 83 10.36 2.31 20.95
CA THR A 83 11.02 1.70 19.79
C THR A 83 10.72 2.44 18.47
N MET A 84 10.02 3.57 18.55
CA MET A 84 9.75 4.46 17.41
C MET A 84 10.07 5.91 17.80
N PRO A 85 10.70 6.70 16.91
CA PRO A 85 11.16 8.05 17.24
C PRO A 85 10.02 9.06 17.39
N GLY A 86 8.80 8.69 16.95
CA GLY A 86 7.66 9.57 16.95
C GLY A 86 6.43 8.98 16.26
N ASP A 87 5.35 9.74 16.31
CA ASP A 87 4.14 9.54 15.53
C ASP A 87 4.38 10.02 14.09
N LEU A 88 4.70 9.10 13.17
CA LEU A 88 5.04 9.48 11.79
C LEU A 88 3.84 10.04 11.01
N PRO A 89 2.59 9.52 11.12
CA PRO A 89 1.45 10.18 10.51
C PRO A 89 1.32 11.64 10.94
N MET A 90 1.48 11.94 12.22
CA MET A 90 1.49 13.33 12.70
C MET A 90 2.62 14.15 12.03
N LEU A 91 3.83 13.60 11.94
CA LEU A 91 4.96 14.26 11.25
C LEU A 91 4.69 14.50 9.77
N MET A 92 4.11 13.53 9.06
CA MET A 92 3.69 13.67 7.66
C MET A 92 2.71 14.84 7.52
N GLY A 93 1.74 14.93 8.43
CA GLY A 93 0.79 16.04 8.51
C GLY A 93 1.43 17.41 8.72
N ILE A 94 2.40 17.51 9.64
CA ILE A 94 3.18 18.73 9.87
C ILE A 94 3.92 19.15 8.59
N LYS A 95 4.57 18.20 7.89
CA LYS A 95 5.28 18.49 6.65
C LYS A 95 4.34 18.80 5.48
N ALA A 96 3.14 18.21 5.45
CA ALA A 96 2.13 18.46 4.43
C ALA A 96 1.56 19.87 4.52
N THR A 97 1.59 20.46 5.71
CA THR A 97 1.04 21.80 5.99
C THR A 97 2.13 22.86 6.16
N GLY A 98 3.41 22.52 5.95
CA GLY A 98 4.53 23.46 6.08
C GLY A 98 4.80 23.94 7.50
N ARG A 99 4.43 23.15 8.52
CA ARG A 99 4.41 23.58 9.93
C ARG A 99 5.60 23.12 10.76
N ILE A 100 6.74 22.75 10.14
CA ILE A 100 7.84 22.11 10.88
C ILE A 100 8.37 22.96 12.05
N MET A 101 8.35 24.29 11.92
CA MET A 101 8.77 25.23 12.97
C MET A 101 7.70 25.54 14.01
N VAL A 102 6.44 25.19 13.73
CA VAL A 102 5.28 25.48 14.59
C VAL A 102 4.81 24.24 15.35
N GLY A 103 5.04 23.06 14.78
CA GLY A 103 4.58 21.78 15.33
C GLY A 103 3.14 21.42 14.90
N PRO A 104 2.60 20.34 15.51
CA PRO A 104 1.30 19.79 15.13
C PRO A 104 0.15 20.73 15.50
N SER A 105 -0.91 20.65 14.68
CA SER A 105 -2.24 21.20 14.91
C SER A 105 -3.26 20.11 14.66
N THR A 106 -4.50 20.27 15.13
CA THR A 106 -5.58 19.31 14.83
C THR A 106 -5.70 19.05 13.33
N THR A 107 -5.65 20.11 12.50
CA THR A 107 -5.72 19.99 11.04
C THR A 107 -4.55 19.21 10.47
N SER A 108 -3.32 19.55 10.85
CA SER A 108 -2.15 18.83 10.32
C SER A 108 -2.16 17.37 10.73
N THR A 109 -2.53 17.06 11.98
CA THR A 109 -2.62 15.67 12.46
C THR A 109 -3.67 14.88 11.67
N ILE A 110 -4.87 15.42 11.47
CA ILE A 110 -5.90 14.78 10.65
C ILE A 110 -5.39 14.53 9.22
N LEU A 111 -4.78 15.53 8.58
CA LEU A 111 -4.25 15.37 7.22
C LEU A 111 -3.16 14.31 7.13
N GLY A 112 -2.27 14.26 8.12
CA GLY A 112 -1.20 13.26 8.18
C GLY A 112 -1.74 11.82 8.31
N TYR A 113 -2.75 11.62 9.16
CA TYR A 113 -3.43 10.33 9.26
C TYR A 113 -4.22 10.00 7.99
N LEU A 114 -4.96 10.95 7.41
CA LEU A 114 -5.69 10.72 6.16
C LEU A 114 -4.75 10.28 5.04
N ASP A 115 -3.60 10.94 4.88
CA ASP A 115 -2.59 10.56 3.90
C ASP A 115 -2.00 9.18 4.19
N HIS A 116 -1.76 8.84 5.47
CA HIS A 116 -1.27 7.51 5.84
C HIS A 116 -2.27 6.39 5.54
N TYR A 117 -3.55 6.60 5.86
CA TYR A 117 -4.62 5.65 5.56
C TYR A 117 -4.88 5.55 4.06
N TRP A 118 -4.78 6.66 3.34
CA TRP A 118 -4.83 6.66 1.88
C TRP A 118 -3.69 5.83 1.29
N ASN A 119 -2.47 5.95 1.82
CA ASN A 119 -1.34 5.13 1.39
C ASN A 119 -1.61 3.63 1.58
N GLY A 120 -2.13 3.25 2.74
CA GLY A 120 -2.55 1.87 3.01
C GLY A 120 -3.64 1.38 2.04
N ALA A 121 -4.63 2.22 1.75
CA ALA A 121 -5.68 1.94 0.78
C ALA A 121 -5.10 1.68 -0.63
N LEU A 122 -4.15 2.49 -1.08
CA LEU A 122 -3.51 2.32 -2.38
C LEU A 122 -2.71 1.01 -2.48
N PHE A 123 -1.94 0.66 -1.44
CA PHE A 123 -1.29 -0.66 -1.37
C PHE A 123 -2.31 -1.80 -1.33
N GLY A 124 -3.44 -1.61 -0.64
CA GLY A 124 -4.55 -2.55 -0.65
C GLY A 124 -5.14 -2.77 -2.05
N VAL A 125 -5.28 -1.71 -2.86
CA VAL A 125 -5.69 -1.80 -4.27
C VAL A 125 -4.70 -2.60 -5.10
N ILE A 126 -3.39 -2.33 -4.95
CA ILE A 126 -2.34 -3.07 -5.65
C ILE A 126 -2.43 -4.55 -5.28
N PHE A 127 -2.48 -4.86 -3.99
CA PHE A 127 -2.58 -6.24 -3.51
C PHE A 127 -3.85 -6.94 -4.00
N ALA A 128 -5.01 -6.30 -3.90
CA ALA A 128 -6.28 -6.88 -4.32
C ALA A 128 -6.32 -7.20 -5.82
N LEU A 129 -5.71 -6.35 -6.67
CA LEU A 129 -5.69 -6.55 -8.10
C LEU A 129 -4.65 -7.57 -8.55
N ILE A 130 -3.47 -7.62 -7.90
CA ILE A 130 -2.39 -8.55 -8.27
C ILE A 130 -2.58 -9.92 -7.63
N MET A 131 -2.93 -9.98 -6.36
CA MET A 131 -2.99 -11.21 -5.55
C MET A 131 -4.41 -11.72 -5.29
N GLY A 132 -5.45 -10.94 -5.66
CA GLY A 132 -6.85 -11.34 -5.49
C GLY A 132 -7.17 -12.71 -6.10
N GLY A 133 -8.26 -13.34 -5.64
CA GLY A 133 -8.70 -14.62 -6.21
C GLY A 133 -8.19 -15.86 -5.51
N PHE A 134 -7.63 -15.70 -4.31
CA PHE A 134 -7.19 -16.76 -3.41
C PHE A 134 -8.05 -18.04 -3.51
N PRO A 135 -7.41 -19.23 -3.55
CA PRO A 135 -8.12 -20.51 -3.55
C PRO A 135 -9.08 -20.62 -2.36
N ALA A 136 -10.29 -21.11 -2.60
CA ALA A 136 -11.28 -21.31 -1.55
C ALA A 136 -10.74 -22.24 -0.45
N GLY A 137 -11.05 -21.91 0.81
CA GLY A 137 -10.73 -22.76 1.97
C GLY A 137 -9.34 -22.54 2.57
N LYS A 138 -8.49 -21.67 2.00
CA LYS A 138 -7.12 -21.43 2.49
C LYS A 138 -6.94 -20.02 3.07
N ILE A 139 -7.79 -19.64 4.02
CA ILE A 139 -7.79 -18.32 4.66
C ILE A 139 -6.43 -17.97 5.30
N TRP A 140 -5.78 -18.96 5.94
CA TRP A 140 -4.45 -18.80 6.54
C TRP A 140 -3.39 -18.49 5.48
N ALA A 141 -3.47 -19.12 4.30
CA ALA A 141 -2.54 -18.87 3.21
C ALA A 141 -2.69 -17.43 2.68
N ALA A 142 -3.92 -16.90 2.64
CA ALA A 142 -4.14 -15.51 2.27
C ALA A 142 -3.51 -14.54 3.27
N SER A 143 -3.65 -14.78 4.57
CA SER A 143 -2.96 -14.00 5.60
C SER A 143 -1.44 -14.10 5.49
N LEU A 144 -0.86 -15.28 5.24
CA LEU A 144 0.59 -15.42 5.08
C LEU A 144 1.13 -14.73 3.82
N ILE A 145 0.43 -14.83 2.69
CA ILE A 145 0.79 -14.11 1.45
C ILE A 145 0.72 -12.60 1.69
N GLY A 146 -0.35 -12.15 2.35
CA GLY A 146 -0.50 -10.75 2.76
C GLY A 146 0.63 -10.30 3.68
N MET A 147 0.97 -11.09 4.70
CA MET A 147 2.09 -10.82 5.61
C MET A 147 3.41 -10.70 4.85
N GLY A 148 3.69 -11.60 3.91
CA GLY A 148 4.87 -11.50 3.04
C GLY A 148 4.90 -10.21 2.22
N TYR A 149 3.76 -9.82 1.64
CA TYR A 149 3.62 -8.54 0.95
C TYR A 149 3.89 -7.35 1.87
N GLY A 150 3.31 -7.36 3.08
CA GLY A 150 3.56 -6.33 4.09
C GLY A 150 5.04 -6.23 4.46
N LEU A 151 5.71 -7.36 4.72
CA LEU A 151 7.15 -7.37 5.03
C LEU A 151 8.02 -6.80 3.91
N VAL A 152 7.65 -7.03 2.64
CA VAL A 152 8.33 -6.39 1.49
C VAL A 152 8.18 -4.88 1.54
N LEU A 153 6.99 -4.35 1.86
CA LEU A 153 6.78 -2.92 2.06
C LEU A 153 7.61 -2.39 3.24
N GLY A 154 7.62 -3.11 4.36
CA GLY A 154 8.42 -2.77 5.54
C GLY A 154 9.92 -2.72 5.23
N TYR A 155 10.42 -3.66 4.44
CA TYR A 155 11.80 -3.67 3.94
C TYR A 155 12.10 -2.45 3.08
N GLY A 156 11.23 -2.11 2.13
CA GLY A 156 11.35 -0.91 1.30
C GLY A 156 11.41 0.38 2.14
N PHE A 157 10.57 0.46 3.18
CA PHE A 157 10.57 1.59 4.10
C PHE A 157 11.85 1.70 4.94
N VAL A 158 12.31 0.59 5.53
CA VAL A 158 13.53 0.55 6.36
C VAL A 158 14.80 0.81 5.54
N SER A 159 14.84 0.35 4.29
CA SER A 159 15.98 0.55 3.40
C SER A 159 15.99 1.93 2.73
N GLY A 160 14.86 2.65 2.77
CA GLY A 160 14.70 3.97 2.20
C GLY A 160 15.51 5.08 2.91
N PRO A 161 15.45 6.32 2.41
CA PRO A 161 16.16 7.46 3.00
C PRO A 161 15.54 7.94 4.32
N LEU A 162 14.26 7.60 4.57
CA LEU A 162 13.50 8.17 5.68
C LEU A 162 14.08 7.84 7.06
N PRO A 163 14.43 6.58 7.41
CA PRO A 163 14.99 6.27 8.73
C PRO A 163 16.26 7.07 9.03
N ARG A 164 17.13 7.29 8.03
CA ARG A 164 18.33 8.11 8.17
C ARG A 164 17.98 9.58 8.41
N SER A 165 17.01 10.12 7.66
CA SER A 165 16.56 11.51 7.84
C SER A 165 15.91 11.77 9.21
N LEU A 166 15.40 10.71 9.86
CA LEU A 166 14.87 10.76 11.23
C LEU A 166 15.96 10.57 12.29
N GLY A 167 17.23 10.43 11.89
CA GLY A 167 18.36 10.25 12.80
C GLY A 167 18.43 8.87 13.47
N ILE A 168 17.70 7.86 12.98
CA ILE A 168 17.68 6.51 13.57
C ILE A 168 19.07 5.88 13.55
N GLY A 169 19.55 5.44 14.72
CA GLY A 169 20.88 4.84 14.87
C GLY A 169 22.07 5.81 14.78
N GLY A 170 21.83 7.11 14.67
CA GLY A 170 22.88 8.14 14.76
C GLY A 170 23.35 8.43 16.20
N ILE A 171 24.37 9.27 16.33
CA ILE A 171 25.01 9.61 17.63
C ILE A 171 24.03 10.29 18.61
N PHE A 172 23.00 10.98 18.09
CA PHE A 172 21.95 11.63 18.88
C PHE A 172 20.59 10.90 18.78
N ALA A 173 20.60 9.65 18.33
CA ALA A 173 19.35 8.90 18.15
C ALA A 173 18.68 8.59 19.48
N THR A 174 17.36 8.78 19.54
CA THR A 174 16.54 8.33 20.66
C THR A 174 16.10 6.88 20.54
N VAL A 175 16.34 6.24 19.38
CA VAL A 175 15.95 4.86 19.06
C VAL A 175 17.05 4.20 18.23
N SER A 176 17.41 2.97 18.57
CA SER A 176 18.37 2.17 17.80
C SER A 176 17.78 1.67 16.47
N VAL A 177 18.66 1.24 15.56
CA VAL A 177 18.24 0.66 14.27
C VAL A 177 17.39 -0.59 14.48
N SER A 178 17.77 -1.49 15.38
CA SER A 178 17.07 -2.76 15.62
C SER A 178 15.68 -2.55 16.23
N GLU A 179 15.54 -1.65 17.20
CA GLU A 179 14.26 -1.30 17.82
C GLU A 179 13.26 -0.74 16.80
N PHE A 180 13.73 0.21 15.98
CA PHE A 180 12.94 0.79 14.91
C PHE A 180 12.52 -0.27 13.89
N GLN A 181 13.48 -1.08 13.42
CA GLN A 181 13.21 -2.15 12.45
C GLN A 181 12.22 -3.17 12.99
N ALA A 182 12.38 -3.62 14.24
CA ALA A 182 11.46 -4.58 14.86
C ALA A 182 10.02 -4.06 14.85
N THR A 183 9.81 -2.80 15.22
CA THR A 183 8.47 -2.19 15.22
C THR A 183 7.90 -2.04 13.82
N VAL A 184 8.72 -1.59 12.87
CA VAL A 184 8.29 -1.44 11.47
C VAL A 184 7.91 -2.79 10.87
N TYR A 185 8.75 -3.81 11.00
CA TYR A 185 8.46 -5.13 10.44
C TYR A 185 7.25 -5.78 11.11
N LEU A 186 7.10 -5.67 12.43
CA LEU A 186 5.92 -6.19 13.12
C LEU A 186 4.64 -5.48 12.67
N GLY A 187 4.66 -4.14 12.57
CA GLY A 187 3.52 -3.38 12.09
C GLY A 187 3.13 -3.74 10.66
N HIS A 188 4.12 -3.94 9.79
CA HIS A 188 3.88 -4.34 8.40
C HIS A 188 3.46 -5.81 8.26
N ALA A 189 3.94 -6.71 9.13
CA ALA A 189 3.45 -8.08 9.18
C ALA A 189 1.96 -8.12 9.56
N VAL A 190 1.56 -7.32 10.57
CA VAL A 190 0.15 -7.17 10.99
C VAL A 190 -0.70 -6.57 9.87
N PHE A 191 -0.23 -5.47 9.24
CA PHE A 191 -0.87 -4.88 8.07
C PHE A 191 -1.15 -5.93 6.99
N GLY A 192 -0.11 -6.65 6.60
CA GLY A 192 -0.17 -7.64 5.55
C GLY A 192 -1.12 -8.79 5.89
N ALA A 193 -1.06 -9.32 7.11
CA ALA A 193 -1.90 -10.42 7.54
C ALA A 193 -3.40 -10.05 7.52
N ILE A 194 -3.74 -8.85 8.01
CA ILE A 194 -5.10 -8.32 7.97
C ILE A 194 -5.52 -8.06 6.52
N LEU A 195 -4.64 -7.50 5.69
CA LEU A 195 -4.93 -7.18 4.30
C LEU A 195 -5.26 -8.46 3.51
N GLY A 196 -4.42 -9.48 3.64
CA GLY A 196 -4.63 -10.79 3.03
C GLY A 196 -5.97 -11.42 3.44
N LEU A 197 -6.31 -11.34 4.72
CA LEU A 197 -7.57 -11.84 5.27
C LEU A 197 -8.79 -11.09 4.70
N LEU A 198 -8.75 -9.76 4.71
CA LEU A 198 -9.86 -8.91 4.25
C LEU A 198 -10.06 -9.03 2.74
N VAL A 199 -8.98 -9.06 1.95
CA VAL A 199 -9.06 -9.27 0.50
C VAL A 199 -9.56 -10.68 0.19
N TYR A 200 -9.14 -11.72 0.93
CA TYR A 200 -9.71 -13.06 0.78
C TYR A 200 -11.23 -13.06 0.96
N ARG A 201 -11.74 -12.35 1.97
CA ARG A 201 -13.19 -12.26 2.25
C ARG A 201 -13.92 -11.41 1.21
N GLY A 202 -13.39 -10.25 0.85
CA GLY A 202 -14.05 -9.28 -0.02
C GLY A 202 -13.91 -9.57 -1.52
N ALA A 203 -12.81 -10.20 -1.93
CA ALA A 203 -12.45 -10.49 -3.32
C ALA A 203 -12.53 -11.98 -3.70
N ARG A 204 -13.26 -12.80 -2.91
CA ARG A 204 -13.49 -14.20 -3.26
C ARG A 204 -14.06 -14.32 -4.68
N GLY A 205 -13.41 -15.13 -5.52
CA GLY A 205 -13.78 -15.35 -6.91
C GLY A 205 -13.37 -14.24 -7.89
N LEU A 206 -12.58 -13.25 -7.48
CA LEU A 206 -11.96 -12.29 -8.40
C LEU A 206 -10.64 -12.88 -8.91
N PRO A 207 -10.54 -13.37 -10.15
CA PRO A 207 -9.26 -13.83 -10.66
C PRO A 207 -8.20 -12.71 -10.56
N PRO A 208 -6.94 -13.00 -10.23
CA PRO A 208 -5.88 -12.00 -10.14
C PRO A 208 -5.49 -11.52 -11.53
N LEU A 209 -4.99 -10.28 -11.69
CA LEU A 209 -4.69 -9.72 -13.03
C LEU A 209 -3.79 -10.62 -13.89
N TRP A 210 -2.84 -11.34 -13.29
CA TRP A 210 -1.95 -12.27 -14.01
C TRP A 210 -2.67 -13.48 -14.63
N SER A 211 -3.86 -13.85 -14.16
CA SER A 211 -4.66 -14.92 -14.79
C SER A 211 -5.03 -14.62 -16.25
N VAL A 212 -5.18 -13.33 -16.60
CA VAL A 212 -5.48 -12.89 -17.96
C VAL A 212 -4.33 -13.22 -18.91
N LEU A 213 -3.08 -13.12 -18.42
CA LEU A 213 -1.90 -13.51 -19.20
C LEU A 213 -1.90 -15.02 -19.46
N GLY A 214 -2.31 -15.82 -18.46
CA GLY A 214 -2.46 -17.27 -18.62
C GLY A 214 -3.54 -17.64 -19.64
N ASP A 215 -4.68 -16.93 -19.64
CA ASP A 215 -5.75 -17.12 -20.62
C ASP A 215 -5.29 -16.77 -22.05
N LEU A 216 -4.60 -15.63 -22.21
CA LEU A 216 -4.01 -15.21 -23.48
C LEU A 216 -2.99 -16.22 -24.01
N GLN A 217 -2.08 -16.70 -23.15
CA GLN A 217 -1.09 -17.70 -23.53
C GLN A 217 -1.76 -18.99 -24.01
N ARG A 218 -2.79 -19.46 -23.29
CA ARG A 218 -3.58 -20.64 -23.68
C ARG A 218 -4.27 -20.45 -25.02
N ALA A 219 -4.86 -19.27 -25.26
CA ALA A 219 -5.53 -18.96 -26.52
C ALA A 219 -4.54 -18.95 -27.71
N VAL A 220 -3.36 -18.34 -27.52
CA VAL A 220 -2.30 -18.32 -28.54
C VAL A 220 -1.82 -19.75 -28.86
N VAL A 221 -1.51 -20.55 -27.84
CA VAL A 221 -1.10 -21.95 -28.05
C VAL A 221 -2.18 -22.75 -28.76
N ALA A 222 -3.45 -22.60 -28.37
CA ALA A 222 -4.57 -23.27 -29.03
C ALA A 222 -4.63 -22.92 -30.53
N SER A 223 -4.50 -21.63 -30.88
CA SER A 223 -4.53 -21.16 -32.28
C SER A 223 -3.37 -21.71 -33.14
N LEU A 224 -2.23 -22.01 -32.54
CA LEU A 224 -1.08 -22.62 -33.22
C LEU A 224 -1.23 -24.14 -33.38
N THR A 225 -2.01 -24.80 -32.52
CA THR A 225 -2.23 -26.26 -32.56
C THR A 225 -3.41 -26.69 -33.41
N THR A 226 -4.34 -25.79 -33.75
CA THR A 226 -5.42 -26.07 -34.70
C THR A 226 -4.85 -26.18 -36.10
N LYS A 227 -4.60 -27.42 -36.56
CA LYS A 227 -4.27 -27.74 -37.96
C LYS A 227 -5.36 -27.14 -38.87
N PRO A 228 -5.04 -26.40 -39.94
CA PRO A 228 -6.05 -25.96 -40.88
C PRO A 228 -6.80 -27.18 -41.41
N ALA A 229 -8.13 -27.15 -41.32
CA ALA A 229 -8.98 -28.17 -41.91
C ALA A 229 -8.63 -28.26 -43.40
N ASN A 230 -8.25 -29.45 -43.87
CA ASN A 230 -7.87 -29.67 -45.25
C ASN A 230 -9.11 -29.41 -46.12
N PRO A 231 -9.13 -28.38 -46.99
CA PRO A 231 -10.34 -27.97 -47.70
C PRO A 231 -10.67 -28.87 -48.91
N LEU A 232 -10.09 -30.06 -49.00
CA LEU A 232 -10.26 -30.99 -50.11
C LEU A 232 -10.59 -32.38 -49.58
N GLY A 233 -11.88 -32.63 -49.38
CA GLY A 233 -12.50 -33.94 -49.15
C GLY A 233 -13.83 -33.96 -49.87
#